data_AF-A0A2M7MHC5-F1
#
_entry.id   AF-A0A2M7MHC5-F1
#
_cell.length_a   1.000
_cell.length_b   1.000
_cell.length_c   1.000
_cell.angle_alpha   90.00
_cell.angle_beta   90.00
_cell.angle_gamma   90.00
#
_symmetry.space_group_name_H-M   'P 1'
#
loop_
_entity.id
_entity.type
_entity.pdbx_description
1 polymer ?
#
loop_
_entity_poly.entity_id
_entity_poly.type
_entity_poly.pdbx_seq_one_letter_code
_entity_poly.pdbx_strand_id
1 'polypeptide(L)'
;LFIIYSFLSLAMPWSDDGQWARQGYNQIFGISIRMAIASLAAFLIAEYQDVFSFFFFRKKLGTKFFWLRSLLSNLWSQLLDSLIFMVIAFAGVYTTKTLISIIISWWLYKVAMGALYTPLSYIGLSLLRDKKV
;
A
#
# COMPACT_ATOMS: atom_id res chain seq x y z
N LEU A 1 -14.40 6.08 -12.14
CA LEU A 1 -14.28 7.13 -13.18
C LEU A 1 -13.00 6.99 -14.01
N PHE A 2 -11.80 7.07 -13.41
CA PHE A 2 -10.52 6.93 -14.13
C PHE A 2 -10.39 5.62 -14.94
N ILE A 3 -10.74 4.47 -14.35
CA ILE A 3 -10.70 3.16 -15.05
C ILE A 3 -11.60 3.16 -16.30
N ILE A 4 -12.82 3.69 -16.18
CA ILE A 4 -13.81 3.76 -17.26
C ILE A 4 -13.30 4.68 -18.38
N TYR A 5 -12.76 5.85 -18.02
CA TYR A 5 -12.15 6.78 -18.96
C TYR A 5 -10.99 6.15 -19.72
N SER A 6 -10.06 5.51 -19.00
CA SER A 6 -8.90 4.85 -19.60
C SER A 6 -9.30 3.70 -20.53
N PHE A 7 -10.34 2.94 -20.17
CA PHE A 7 -10.87 1.87 -21.02
C PHE A 7 -11.52 2.39 -22.30
N LEU A 8 -12.38 3.42 -22.18
CA LEU A 8 -13.00 4.10 -23.33
C LEU A 8 -11.94 4.70 -24.25
N SER A 9 -10.91 5.32 -23.68
CA SER A 9 -9.83 5.93 -24.45
C SER A 9 -8.98 4.92 -25.23
N LEU A 10 -8.82 3.69 -24.73
CA LEU A 10 -8.08 2.64 -25.44
C LEU A 10 -8.93 1.92 -26.49
N ALA A 11 -10.26 1.91 -26.32
CA ALA A 11 -11.19 1.28 -27.25
C ALA A 11 -11.51 2.14 -28.49
N MET A 12 -11.30 3.46 -28.41
CA MET A 12 -11.59 4.37 -29.52
C MET A 12 -10.58 4.23 -30.68
N PRO A 13 -11.03 4.38 -31.93
CA PRO A 13 -10.17 4.31 -33.10
C PRO A 13 -9.16 5.46 -33.10
N TRP A 14 -7.92 5.14 -33.46
CA TRP A 14 -6.83 6.11 -33.58
C TRP A 14 -6.78 6.69 -35.00
N SER A 15 -6.47 7.97 -35.13
CA SER A 15 -6.17 8.59 -36.42
C SER A 15 -4.83 8.12 -36.96
N ASP A 16 -4.67 8.10 -38.29
CA ASP A 16 -3.44 7.65 -38.95
C ASP A 16 -2.21 8.49 -38.55
N ASP A 17 -2.39 9.81 -38.39
CA ASP A 17 -1.33 10.73 -37.93
C ASP A 17 -0.87 10.47 -36.49
N GLY A 18 -1.67 9.77 -35.68
CA GLY A 18 -1.42 9.52 -34.25
C GLY A 18 -0.76 8.18 -33.93
N GLN A 19 -0.54 7.31 -34.94
CA GLN A 19 -0.07 5.93 -34.72
C GLN A 19 1.30 5.86 -34.05
N TRP A 20 2.17 6.85 -34.23
CA TRP A 20 3.50 6.92 -33.62
C TRP A 20 3.45 6.92 -32.08
N ALA A 21 2.40 7.49 -31.48
CA ALA A 21 2.24 7.58 -30.03
C ALA A 21 1.46 6.39 -29.43
N ARG A 22 0.78 5.61 -30.27
CA ARG A 22 -0.15 4.55 -29.86
C ARG A 22 0.49 3.50 -28.95
N GLN A 23 1.72 3.09 -29.24
CA GLN A 23 2.41 2.06 -28.47
C GLN A 23 2.72 2.55 -27.04
N GLY A 24 3.28 3.74 -26.89
CA GLY A 24 3.55 4.34 -25.58
C GLY A 24 2.28 4.65 -24.80
N TYR A 25 1.24 5.14 -25.49
CA TYR A 25 -0.07 5.39 -24.90
C TYR A 25 -0.68 4.10 -24.32
N ASN A 26 -0.73 3.04 -25.12
CA ASN A 26 -1.26 1.75 -24.69
C ASN A 26 -0.49 1.15 -23.51
N GLN A 27 0.83 1.33 -23.48
CA GLN A 27 1.65 0.85 -22.37
C GLN A 27 1.34 1.62 -21.08
N ILE A 28 1.31 2.95 -21.12
CA ILE A 28 1.05 3.78 -19.94
C ILE A 28 -0.37 3.55 -19.42
N PHE A 29 -1.38 3.62 -20.29
CA PHE A 29 -2.78 3.47 -19.89
C PHE A 29 -3.11 2.02 -19.49
N GLY A 30 -2.51 1.02 -20.15
CA GLY A 30 -2.67 -0.39 -19.77
C GLY A 30 -2.12 -0.68 -18.38
N ILE A 31 -0.91 -0.20 -18.07
CA ILE A 31 -0.34 -0.30 -16.72
C ILE A 31 -1.19 0.48 -15.72
N SER A 32 -1.65 1.68 -16.08
CA SER A 32 -2.46 2.53 -15.19
C SER A 32 -3.80 1.89 -14.82
N ILE A 33 -4.52 1.28 -15.77
CA ILE A 33 -5.77 0.57 -15.50
C ILE A 33 -5.52 -0.58 -14.53
N ARG A 34 -4.50 -1.39 -14.80
CA ARG A 34 -4.11 -2.52 -13.96
C ARG A 34 -3.78 -2.07 -12.54
N MET A 35 -2.99 -1.00 -12.38
CA MET A 35 -2.65 -0.43 -11.06
C MET A 35 -3.89 0.12 -10.34
N ALA A 36 -4.82 0.73 -11.07
CA ALA A 36 -6.06 1.23 -10.49
C ALA A 36 -6.98 0.11 -9.99
N ILE A 37 -7.13 -0.97 -10.77
CA ILE A 37 -7.89 -2.17 -10.36
C ILE A 37 -7.24 -2.82 -9.14
N ALA A 38 -5.90 -2.97 -9.17
CA ALA A 38 -5.16 -3.52 -8.05
C ALA A 38 -5.32 -2.69 -6.78
N SER A 39 -5.26 -1.36 -6.89
CA SER A 39 -5.46 -0.45 -5.76
C SER A 39 -6.86 -0.58 -5.16
N LEU A 40 -7.90 -0.64 -5.99
CA LEU A 40 -9.28 -0.79 -5.51
C LEU A 40 -9.50 -2.14 -4.83
N ALA A 41 -9.01 -3.23 -5.43
CA ALA A 41 -9.14 -4.56 -4.86
C ALA A 41 -8.34 -4.69 -3.56
N ALA A 42 -7.10 -4.19 -3.55
CA ALA A 42 -6.26 -4.18 -2.36
C ALA A 42 -6.88 -3.34 -1.25
N PHE A 43 -7.41 -2.15 -1.56
CA PHE A 43 -8.08 -1.29 -0.59
C PHE A 43 -9.26 -2.00 0.08
N LEU A 44 -10.14 -2.62 -0.72
CA LEU A 44 -11.27 -3.38 -0.18
C LEU A 44 -10.82 -4.49 0.77
N ILE A 45 -9.84 -5.30 0.36
CA ILE A 45 -9.37 -6.43 1.17
C ILE A 45 -8.60 -5.94 2.41
N ALA A 46 -7.77 -4.92 2.25
CA ALA A 46 -6.96 -4.33 3.32
C ALA A 46 -7.85 -3.73 4.41
N GLU A 47 -8.95 -3.06 4.05
CA GLU A 47 -9.85 -2.46 5.02
C GLU A 47 -10.50 -3.52 5.94
N TYR A 48 -10.95 -4.65 5.39
CA TYR A 48 -11.43 -5.78 6.22
C TYR A 48 -10.31 -6.40 7.06
N GLN A 49 -9.12 -6.56 6.49
CA GLN A 49 -7.97 -7.16 7.16
C GLN A 49 -7.44 -6.30 8.30
N ASP A 50 -7.47 -4.98 8.16
CA ASP A 50 -7.04 -4.02 9.17
C ASP A 50 -7.95 -4.06 10.38
N VAL A 51 -9.28 -4.09 10.14
CA VAL A 51 -10.27 -4.25 11.21
C VAL A 51 -10.06 -5.58 11.94
N PHE A 52 -9.91 -6.68 11.20
CA PHE A 52 -9.68 -8.00 11.80
C PHE A 52 -8.39 -8.02 12.64
N SER A 53 -7.30 -7.47 12.10
CA SER A 53 -6.01 -7.41 12.79
C SER A 53 -6.11 -6.57 14.06
N PHE A 54 -6.76 -5.40 14.00
CA PHE A 54 -6.94 -4.53 15.17
C PHE A 54 -7.67 -5.24 16.32
N PHE A 55 -8.78 -5.92 16.03
CA PHE A 55 -9.55 -6.67 17.03
C PHE A 55 -8.79 -7.91 17.54
N PHE A 56 -8.10 -8.64 16.66
CA PHE A 56 -7.28 -9.79 17.02
C PHE A 56 -6.17 -9.41 18.00
N PHE A 57 -5.39 -8.37 17.68
CA PHE A 57 -4.34 -7.88 18.56
C PHE A 57 -4.91 -7.25 19.84
N ARG A 58 -6.14 -6.71 19.82
CA ARG A 58 -6.78 -6.13 21.01
C ARG A 58 -7.14 -7.21 22.01
N LYS A 59 -7.58 -8.37 21.52
CA LYS A 59 -7.91 -9.54 22.34
C LYS A 59 -6.67 -10.25 22.88
N LYS A 60 -5.56 -10.26 22.14
CA LYS A 60 -4.36 -11.06 22.48
C LYS A 60 -3.36 -10.39 23.43
N LEU A 61 -3.20 -9.06 23.42
CA LEU A 61 -2.05 -8.40 24.08
C LEU A 61 -2.30 -7.74 25.45
N GLY A 62 -3.54 -7.68 25.96
CA GLY A 62 -3.81 -7.07 27.28
C GLY A 62 -3.39 -5.59 27.40
N THR A 63 -3.43 -5.02 28.61
CA THR A 63 -3.32 -3.56 28.88
C THR A 63 -1.90 -3.04 29.15
N LYS A 64 -0.87 -3.90 29.26
CA LYS A 64 0.42 -3.52 29.86
C LYS A 64 1.40 -2.77 28.93
N PHE A 65 1.30 -2.91 27.61
CA PHE A 65 2.17 -2.22 26.64
C PHE A 65 1.38 -1.69 25.43
N PHE A 66 0.68 -0.57 25.62
CA PHE A 66 -0.13 0.08 24.57
C PHE A 66 0.67 0.33 23.29
N TRP A 67 1.92 0.78 23.44
CA TRP A 67 2.80 1.15 22.33
C TRP A 67 3.26 -0.04 21.50
N LEU A 68 3.70 -1.12 22.16
CA LEU A 68 4.14 -2.35 21.50
C LEU A 68 2.99 -3.01 20.73
N ARG A 69 1.76 -2.96 21.26
CA ARG A 69 0.56 -3.47 20.58
C ARG A 69 0.22 -2.65 19.34
N SER A 70 0.29 -1.32 19.45
CA SER A 70 0.02 -0.42 18.32
C SER A 70 1.04 -0.66 17.20
N LEU A 71 2.33 -0.73 17.54
CA LEU A 71 3.37 -1.01 16.56
C LEU A 71 3.17 -2.37 15.90
N LEU A 72 3.02 -3.46 16.67
CA LEU A 72 2.81 -4.81 16.09
C LEU A 72 1.57 -4.90 15.20
N SER A 73 0.45 -4.30 15.64
CA SER A 73 -0.77 -4.29 14.83
C SER A 73 -0.56 -3.56 13.52
N ASN A 74 0.13 -2.41 13.56
CA ASN A 74 0.41 -1.62 12.37
C ASN A 74 1.36 -2.36 11.42
N LEU A 75 2.38 -3.04 11.96
CA LEU A 75 3.32 -3.85 11.17
C LEU A 75 2.62 -4.99 10.43
N TRP A 76 1.68 -5.66 11.10
CA TRP A 76 0.95 -6.80 10.53
C TRP A 76 -0.07 -6.36 9.48
N SER A 77 -0.80 -5.28 9.76
CA SER A 77 -1.70 -4.63 8.79
C SER A 77 -0.94 -4.19 7.54
N GLN A 78 0.17 -3.48 7.70
CA GLN A 78 0.96 -2.99 6.58
C GLN A 78 1.60 -4.11 5.76
N LEU A 79 1.99 -5.23 6.39
CA LEU A 79 2.51 -6.40 5.68
C LEU A 79 1.44 -6.95 4.74
N LEU A 80 0.23 -7.16 5.25
CA LEU A 80 -0.84 -7.76 4.47
C LEU A 80 -1.34 -6.82 3.39
N ASP A 81 -1.53 -5.54 3.69
CA ASP A 81 -1.85 -4.51 2.70
C ASP A 81 -0.83 -4.50 1.55
N SER A 82 0.46 -4.38 1.88
CA SER A 82 1.53 -4.32 0.87
C SER A 82 1.62 -5.64 0.07
N LEU A 83 1.41 -6.79 0.71
CA LEU A 83 1.44 -8.10 0.05
C LEU A 83 0.26 -8.25 -0.92
N ILE A 84 -0.95 -7.96 -0.47
CA ILE A 84 -2.17 -8.05 -1.29
C ILE A 84 -2.06 -7.11 -2.49
N PHE A 85 -1.66 -5.86 -2.25
CA PHE A 85 -1.43 -4.89 -3.32
C PHE A 85 -0.41 -5.40 -4.33
N MET A 86 0.78 -5.82 -3.89
CA MET A 86 1.85 -6.22 -4.80
C MET A 86 1.48 -7.46 -5.61
N VAL A 87 0.77 -8.42 -4.99
CA VAL A 87 0.29 -9.63 -5.67
C VAL A 87 -0.70 -9.25 -6.76
N ILE A 88 -1.72 -8.43 -6.46
CA ILE A 88 -2.75 -8.07 -7.46
C ILE A 88 -2.15 -7.16 -8.55
N ALA A 89 -1.31 -6.20 -8.15
CA ALA A 89 -0.70 -5.24 -9.06
C ALA A 89 0.32 -5.90 -10.02
N PHE A 90 1.07 -6.89 -9.57
CA PHE A 90 2.21 -7.44 -10.32
C PHE A 90 2.11 -8.93 -10.66
N ALA A 91 1.01 -9.62 -10.33
CA ALA A 91 0.75 -10.98 -10.77
C ALA A 91 0.89 -11.13 -12.30
N GLY A 92 1.81 -11.98 -12.75
CA GLY A 92 2.07 -12.23 -14.18
C GLY A 92 2.96 -11.20 -14.90
N VAL A 93 3.49 -10.17 -14.21
CA VAL A 93 4.52 -9.27 -14.77
C VAL A 93 5.90 -9.62 -14.27
N TYR A 94 6.01 -9.84 -12.95
CA TYR A 94 7.27 -10.23 -12.32
C TYR A 94 7.20 -11.67 -11.83
N THR A 95 8.35 -12.35 -11.85
CA THR A 95 8.49 -13.69 -11.24
C THR A 95 8.16 -13.61 -9.75
N THR A 96 7.49 -14.65 -9.22
CA THR A 96 7.08 -14.72 -7.80
C THR A 96 8.24 -14.46 -6.85
N LYS A 97 9.45 -14.94 -7.17
CA LYS A 97 10.67 -14.68 -6.37
C LYS A 97 11.00 -13.19 -6.27
N THR A 98 10.97 -12.47 -7.39
CA THR A 98 11.24 -11.03 -7.45
C THR A 98 10.17 -10.26 -6.70
N LEU A 99 8.89 -10.63 -6.88
CA LEU A 99 7.77 -10.00 -6.21
C LEU A 99 7.88 -10.12 -4.68
N ILE A 100 8.18 -11.32 -4.17
CA ILE A 100 8.41 -11.55 -2.73
C ILE A 100 9.61 -10.74 -2.22
N SER A 101 10.72 -10.71 -2.96
CA SER A 101 11.90 -9.94 -2.57
C SER A 101 11.59 -8.44 -2.45
N ILE A 102 10.81 -7.89 -3.39
CA ILE A 102 10.39 -6.49 -3.36
C ILE A 102 9.44 -6.24 -2.17
N ILE A 103 8.44 -7.10 -1.94
CA ILE A 103 7.52 -6.97 -0.79
C ILE A 103 8.31 -6.94 0.52
N ILE A 104 9.21 -7.91 0.72
CA ILE A 104 9.96 -8.04 1.98
C ILE A 104 10.87 -6.82 2.18
N SER A 105 11.56 -6.37 1.14
CA SER A 105 12.46 -5.22 1.22
C SER A 105 11.69 -3.95 1.59
N TRP A 106 10.56 -3.69 0.92
CA TRP A 106 9.70 -2.54 1.22
C TRP A 106 9.05 -2.62 2.59
N TRP A 107 8.60 -3.82 2.98
CA TRP A 107 8.02 -4.04 4.29
C TRP A 107 9.05 -3.79 5.39
N LEU A 108 10.27 -4.34 5.27
CA LEU A 108 11.35 -4.12 6.23
C LEU A 108 11.71 -2.64 6.35
N TYR A 109 11.75 -1.93 5.23
CA TYR A 109 11.95 -0.47 5.23
C TYR A 109 10.83 0.26 5.99
N LYS A 110 9.55 -0.05 5.73
CA LYS A 110 8.42 0.52 6.47
C LYS A 110 8.48 0.20 7.96
N VAL A 111 8.86 -1.03 8.33
CA VAL A 111 9.04 -1.47 9.72
C VAL A 111 10.12 -0.64 10.41
N ALA A 112 11.29 -0.52 9.79
CA ALA A 112 12.41 0.25 10.32
C ALA A 112 12.04 1.73 10.50
N MET A 113 11.38 2.32 9.49
CA MET A 113 10.89 3.69 9.59
C MET A 113 9.86 3.85 10.71
N GLY A 114 8.86 2.96 10.80
CA GLY A 114 7.87 3.00 11.88
C GLY A 114 8.52 2.90 13.27
N ALA A 115 9.48 2.00 13.43
CA ALA A 115 10.23 1.84 14.66
C ALA A 115 11.07 3.08 15.03
N LEU A 116 11.53 3.87 14.05
CA LEU A 116 12.24 5.14 14.27
C LEU A 116 11.30 6.31 14.55
N TYR A 117 10.15 6.40 13.86
CA TYR A 117 9.19 7.49 14.03
C TYR A 117 8.54 7.47 15.42
N THR A 118 8.25 6.28 15.93
CA THR A 118 7.49 6.15 17.17
C THR A 118 8.25 6.70 18.40
N PRO A 119 9.56 6.48 18.62
CA PRO A 119 10.32 7.14 19.69
C PRO A 119 10.54 8.63 19.42
N LEU A 120 10.74 9.03 18.14
CA LEU A 120 10.87 10.43 17.76
C LEU A 120 9.62 11.23 18.13
N SER A 121 8.44 10.66 17.94
CA SER A 121 7.16 11.27 18.31
C SER A 121 7.04 11.48 19.82
N TYR A 122 7.55 10.56 20.64
CA TYR A 122 7.55 10.71 22.11
C TYR A 122 8.50 11.82 22.57
N ILE A 123 9.68 11.92 21.94
CA ILE A 123 10.65 13.00 22.21
C ILE A 123 10.04 14.35 21.82
N GLY A 124 9.40 14.44 20.65
CA GLY A 124 8.71 15.66 20.20
C GLY A 124 7.59 16.08 21.16
N LEU A 125 6.79 15.13 21.64
CA LEU A 125 5.76 15.39 22.65
C LEU A 125 6.35 15.86 23.99
N SER A 126 7.47 15.29 24.43
CA SER A 126 8.16 15.73 25.66
C SER A 126 8.66 17.17 25.53
N LEU A 127 9.24 17.53 24.38
CA LEU A 127 9.75 18.88 24.12
C LEU A 127 8.65 19.94 24.02
N LEU A 128 7.47 19.57 23.50
CA LEU A 128 6.32 20.47 23.37
C LEU A 128 5.52 20.60 24.68
N ARG A 129 5.55 19.57 25.53
CA ARG A 129 4.83 19.56 26.82
C ARG A 129 5.44 20.51 27.86
N ASP A 130 6.71 20.90 27.70
CA ASP A 130 7.36 21.96 28.49
C ASP A 130 6.93 23.39 28.08
N LYS A 131 6.06 23.55 27.07
CA LYS A 131 5.45 24.83 26.69
C LYS A 131 3.94 24.89 26.99
N LYS A 132 3.53 24.44 28.18
CA LYS A 132 2.29 24.97 28.78
C LYS A 132 2.57 26.37 29.32
N VAL A 133 2.21 27.38 28.53
CA VAL A 133 1.85 28.73 29.01
C VAL A 133 0.58 28.61 29.86
#